data_AF-A0A1Y3BCM6-F1
#
_entry.id   AF-A0A1Y3BCM6-F1
#
_cell.length_a   1.000
_cell.length_b   1.000
_cell.length_c   1.000
_cell.angle_alpha   90.00
_cell.angle_beta   90.00
_cell.angle_gamma   90.00
#
_symmetry.space_group_name_H-M   'P 1'
#
loop_
_entity.id
_entity.type
_entity.pdbx_description
1 polymer ?
#
loop_
_entity_poly.entity_id
_entity_poly.type
_entity_poly.pdbx_seq_one_letter_code
_entity_poly.pdbx_strand_id
1 'polypeptide(L)'
;WKYDDIGDECERFLGPYGYGGVQVSPVNEHAILDRRPWYERYQPVSYDLRTRSGDEQQFRRMVKRCHKAGVRIYVDIVLNHMTGGQSGKISIRLIFFFCFEKIIFFQVREQMVIIIMA
;
A
#
# COMPACT_ATOMS: atom_id res chain seq x y z
N TRP A 1 5.59 -9.18 -2.06
CA TRP A 1 6.85 -8.52 -1.68
C TRP A 1 6.64 -7.80 -0.37
N LYS A 2 7.57 -7.92 0.58
CA LYS A 2 7.55 -7.13 1.81
C LYS A 2 8.15 -5.75 1.54
N TYR A 3 7.85 -4.78 2.40
CA TYR A 3 8.33 -3.41 2.19
C TYR A 3 9.86 -3.30 2.19
N ASP A 4 10.54 -4.05 3.06
CA ASP A 4 12.00 -4.05 3.11
C ASP A 4 12.60 -4.61 1.81
N ASP A 5 12.02 -5.69 1.25
CA ASP A 5 12.46 -6.27 -0.03
C ASP A 5 12.29 -5.27 -1.19
N ILE A 6 11.18 -4.52 -1.21
CA ILE A 6 10.94 -3.49 -2.23
C ILE A 6 11.96 -2.35 -2.09
N GLY A 7 12.28 -1.95 -0.86
CA GLY A 7 13.31 -0.94 -0.61
C GLY A 7 14.68 -1.35 -1.13
N ASP A 8 15.06 -2.62 -0.94
CA ASP A 8 16.30 -3.18 -1.47
C ASP A 8 16.30 -3.22 -3.00
N GLU A 9 15.18 -3.64 -3.60
CA GLU A 9 15.02 -3.74 -5.05
C GLU A 9 15.05 -2.37 -5.74
N CYS A 10 14.47 -1.35 -5.09
CA CYS A 10 14.53 0.03 -5.55
C CYS A 10 15.98 0.52 -5.68
N GLU A 11 16.83 0.22 -4.70
CA GLU A 11 18.23 0.67 -4.68
C GLU A 11 19.13 -0.17 -5.58
N ARG A 12 18.92 -1.49 -5.62
CA ARG A 12 19.81 -2.44 -6.32
C ARG A 12 19.50 -2.58 -7.80
N PHE A 13 18.24 -2.40 -8.19
CA PHE A 13 17.79 -2.69 -9.55
C PHE A 13 16.91 -1.58 -10.13
N LEU A 14 15.76 -1.27 -9.54
CA LEU A 14 14.78 -0.42 -10.22
C LEU A 14 15.31 1.01 -10.48
N GLY A 15 16.00 1.60 -9.52
CA GLY A 15 16.63 2.91 -9.68
C GLY A 15 17.73 2.89 -10.75
N PRO A 16 18.79 2.06 -10.61
CA PRO A 16 19.88 1.99 -11.59
C PRO A 16 19.45 1.66 -13.03
N TYR A 17 18.37 0.89 -13.20
CA TYR A 17 17.84 0.49 -14.51
C TYR A 17 16.72 1.42 -15.04
N GLY A 18 16.40 2.51 -14.34
CA GLY A 18 15.52 3.56 -14.86
C GLY A 18 14.02 3.27 -14.79
N TYR A 19 13.58 2.39 -13.88
CA TYR A 19 12.14 2.15 -13.67
C TYR A 19 11.48 3.34 -12.97
N GLY A 20 10.33 3.79 -13.50
CA GLY A 20 9.64 4.99 -13.01
C GLY A 20 8.88 4.82 -11.69
N GLY A 21 8.52 3.59 -11.30
CA GLY A 21 7.86 3.33 -10.03
C GLY A 21 7.37 1.90 -9.83
N VAL A 22 6.87 1.63 -8.62
CA VAL A 22 6.40 0.32 -8.16
C VAL A 22 4.97 0.43 -7.65
N GLN A 23 4.09 -0.44 -8.14
CA GLN A 23 2.78 -0.66 -7.53
C GLN A 23 2.88 -1.69 -6.42
N VAL A 24 2.52 -1.28 -5.21
CA VAL A 24 2.46 -2.15 -4.04
C VAL A 24 1.04 -2.68 -3.83
N SER A 25 0.93 -3.89 -3.29
CA SER A 25 -0.36 -4.43 -2.85
C SER A 25 -1.01 -3.58 -1.76
N PRO A 26 -2.32 -3.78 -1.45
CA PRO A 26 -3.02 -3.01 -0.43
C PRO A 26 -2.25 -2.92 0.89
N VAL A 27 -2.08 -1.68 1.36
CA VAL A 27 -1.27 -1.31 2.54
C VAL A 27 -2.10 -1.21 3.82
N ASN A 28 -3.42 -1.23 3.69
CA ASN A 28 -4.37 -1.20 4.79
C ASN A 28 -4.59 -2.59 5.37
N GLU A 29 -4.98 -2.65 6.65
CA GLU A 29 -5.32 -3.88 7.33
C GLU A 29 -6.42 -4.64 6.58
N HIS A 30 -6.20 -5.93 6.41
CA HIS A 30 -7.06 -6.80 5.63
C HIS A 30 -7.42 -8.07 6.40
N ALA A 31 -8.48 -8.75 5.97
CA ALA A 31 -8.91 -10.01 6.56
C ALA A 31 -7.78 -11.05 6.55
N ILE A 32 -7.74 -11.90 7.57
CA ILE A 32 -6.86 -13.07 7.61
C ILE A 32 -7.74 -14.27 7.28
N LEU A 33 -7.58 -14.80 6.08
CA LEU A 33 -8.33 -15.96 5.62
C LEU A 33 -7.49 -17.24 5.81
N ASP A 34 -8.17 -18.37 5.98
CA ASP A 34 -7.51 -19.67 6.04
C ASP A 34 -6.66 -19.93 4.79
N ARG A 35 -5.48 -20.53 4.98
CA ARG A 35 -4.49 -20.80 3.93
C ARG A 35 -3.86 -19.56 3.27
N ARG A 36 -4.13 -18.35 3.78
CA ARG A 36 -3.48 -17.08 3.40
C ARG A 36 -3.43 -16.82 1.88
N PRO A 37 -4.58 -16.91 1.17
CA PRO A 37 -4.64 -16.66 -0.26
C PRO A 37 -4.30 -15.20 -0.59
N TRP A 38 -3.83 -14.94 -1.81
CA TRP A 38 -3.44 -13.59 -2.23
C TRP A 38 -4.58 -12.57 -2.17
N TYR A 39 -5.81 -13.01 -2.45
CA TYR A 39 -7.00 -12.16 -2.51
C TYR A 39 -7.51 -11.71 -1.13
N GLU A 40 -6.95 -12.24 -0.03
CA GLU A 40 -7.28 -11.76 1.33
C GLU A 40 -7.01 -10.26 1.50
N ARG A 41 -6.03 -9.72 0.76
CA ARG A 41 -5.63 -8.31 0.75
C ARG A 41 -6.72 -7.37 0.23
N TYR A 42 -7.63 -7.90 -0.58
CA TYR A 42 -8.74 -7.14 -1.15
C TYR A 42 -9.99 -7.17 -0.26
N GLN A 43 -9.86 -7.57 1.00
CA GLN A 43 -10.92 -7.48 2.00
C GLN A 43 -10.47 -6.56 3.15
N PRO A 44 -10.60 -5.23 3.01
CA PRO A 44 -10.22 -4.27 4.04
C PRO A 44 -11.01 -4.46 5.34
N VAL A 45 -10.31 -4.48 6.48
CA VAL A 45 -10.89 -4.49 7.83
C VAL A 45 -10.84 -3.10 8.45
N SER A 46 -9.69 -2.44 8.33
CA SER A 46 -9.45 -1.08 8.81
C SER A 46 -8.46 -0.37 7.88
N TYR A 47 -8.19 0.92 8.15
CA TYR A 47 -7.18 1.71 7.44
C TYR A 47 -5.84 1.78 8.18
N ASP A 48 -5.64 0.94 9.21
CA ASP A 48 -4.35 0.84 9.88
C ASP A 48 -3.32 0.25 8.91
N LEU A 49 -2.11 0.83 8.87
CA LEU A 49 -1.05 0.43 7.95
C LEU A 49 -0.26 -0.78 8.49
N ARG A 50 -0.97 -1.89 8.69
CA ARG A 50 -0.40 -3.14 9.19
C ARG A 50 -0.89 -4.31 8.36
N THR A 51 0.00 -4.89 7.56
CA THR A 51 -0.36 -5.96 6.63
C THR A 51 0.65 -7.10 6.65
N ARG A 52 0.40 -8.13 5.84
CA ARG A 52 1.37 -9.19 5.56
C ARG A 52 2.70 -8.66 4.98
N SER A 53 2.71 -7.47 4.38
CA SER A 53 3.91 -6.87 3.78
C SER A 53 4.78 -6.13 4.79
N GLY A 54 4.23 -5.72 5.94
CA GLY A 54 4.93 -5.00 6.99
C GLY A 54 4.05 -4.01 7.75
N ASP A 55 4.66 -3.23 8.63
CA ASP A 55 4.05 -2.14 9.38
C ASP A 55 4.26 -0.75 8.73
N GLU A 56 3.67 0.28 9.33
CA GLU A 56 3.77 1.68 8.89
C GLU A 56 5.22 2.18 8.84
N GLN A 57 6.06 1.78 9.80
CA GLN A 57 7.44 2.24 9.84
C GLN A 57 8.26 1.62 8.71
N GLN A 58 8.06 0.34 8.43
CA GLN A 58 8.63 -0.37 7.28
C GLN A 58 8.17 0.27 5.98
N PHE A 59 6.87 0.57 5.85
CA PHE A 59 6.32 1.24 4.67
C PHE A 59 6.97 2.61 4.44
N ARG A 60 7.05 3.45 5.47
CA ARG A 60 7.70 4.77 5.40
C ARG A 60 9.18 4.67 5.04
N ARG A 61 9.91 3.67 5.56
CA ARG A 61 11.31 3.41 5.20
C ARG A 61 11.45 3.02 3.73
N MET A 62 10.62 2.10 3.25
CA MET A 62 10.59 1.70 1.84
C MET A 62 10.35 2.91 0.93
N VAL A 63 9.31 3.72 1.21
CA VAL A 63 9.01 4.92 0.43
C VAL A 63 10.22 5.85 0.37
N LYS A 64 10.87 6.13 1.50
CA LYS A 64 12.04 7.01 1.54
C LYS A 64 13.22 6.46 0.71
N ARG A 65 13.48 5.16 0.79
CA ARG A 65 14.56 4.49 0.03
C ARG A 65 14.28 4.52 -1.48
N CYS A 66 13.07 4.13 -1.88
CA CYS A 66 12.67 4.14 -3.28
C CYS A 66 12.68 5.55 -3.88
N HIS A 67 12.20 6.55 -3.14
CA HIS A 67 12.20 7.93 -3.65
C HIS A 67 13.62 8.48 -3.80
N LYS A 68 14.54 8.13 -2.88
CA LYS A 68 15.98 8.46 -3.03
C LYS A 68 16.60 7.79 -4.27
N ALA A 69 16.12 6.61 -4.65
CA ALA A 69 16.52 5.90 -5.86
C ALA A 69 15.81 6.40 -7.14
N GLY A 70 14.95 7.43 -7.05
CA GLY A 70 14.20 7.97 -8.18
C GLY A 70 12.96 7.16 -8.58
N VAL A 71 12.56 6.18 -7.76
CA VAL A 71 11.46 5.25 -8.01
C VAL A 71 10.22 5.69 -7.23
N ARG A 72 9.10 5.95 -7.93
CA ARG A 72 7.83 6.36 -7.30
C ARG A 72 7.09 5.16 -6.72
N ILE A 73 6.32 5.38 -5.66
CA ILE A 73 5.47 4.34 -5.05
C ILE A 73 4.01 4.61 -5.37
N TYR A 74 3.36 3.60 -5.93
CA TYR A 74 1.94 3.55 -6.26
C TYR A 74 1.25 2.60 -5.30
N VAL A 75 0.31 3.09 -4.52
CA VAL A 75 -0.43 2.29 -3.53
C VAL A 75 -1.76 1.84 -4.14
N ASP A 76 -2.01 0.53 -4.12
CA ASP A 76 -3.32 -0.05 -4.39
C ASP A 76 -4.25 0.22 -3.21
N ILE A 77 -5.33 0.97 -3.43
CA ILE A 77 -6.33 1.26 -2.39
C ILE A 77 -7.69 0.71 -2.81
N VAL A 78 -8.23 -0.12 -1.93
CA VAL A 78 -9.57 -0.68 -2.05
C VAL A 78 -10.56 0.19 -1.28
N LEU A 79 -11.21 1.13 -1.97
CA LEU A 79 -12.24 2.00 -1.39
C LEU A 79 -13.68 1.52 -1.60
N ASN A 80 -13.90 0.63 -2.57
CA ASN A 80 -15.23 0.26 -3.01
C ASN A 80 -15.99 -0.62 -2.00
N HIS A 81 -15.27 -1.51 -1.30
CA HIS A 81 -15.87 -2.50 -0.42
C HIS A 81 -14.97 -2.80 0.79
N MET A 82 -15.58 -3.35 1.84
CA MET A 82 -14.91 -3.85 3.05
C MET A 82 -15.09 -5.37 3.16
N THR A 83 -14.60 -6.02 4.23
CA THR A 83 -14.78 -7.48 4.42
C THR A 83 -16.25 -7.90 4.35
N GLY A 84 -16.55 -8.91 3.54
CA GLY A 84 -17.88 -9.53 3.44
C GLY A 84 -18.17 -10.46 4.60
N GLY A 85 -18.50 -9.93 5.78
CA GLY A 85 -19.23 -10.68 6.82
C GLY A 85 -18.42 -11.72 7.62
N GLN A 86 -17.22 -11.39 8.10
CA GLN A 86 -16.62 -12.12 9.23
C GLN A 86 -16.56 -11.22 10.46
N SER A 87 -16.94 -11.79 11.61
CA SER A 87 -17.20 -11.17 12.91
C SER A 87 -15.95 -10.57 13.59
N GLY A 88 -15.20 -9.71 12.90
CA GLY A 88 -14.15 -8.86 13.45
C GLY A 88 -14.71 -7.48 13.75
N LYS A 89 -14.31 -6.87 14.87
CA LYS A 89 -14.68 -5.47 15.18
C LYS A 89 -14.17 -4.56 14.06
N ILE A 90 -15.06 -4.09 13.21
CA ILE A 90 -14.75 -3.12 12.16
C ILE A 90 -14.66 -1.74 12.81
N SER A 91 -13.44 -1.30 13.12
CA SER A 91 -13.20 0.08 13.56
C SER A 91 -12.96 0.94 12.33
N ILE A 92 -14.05 1.46 11.72
CA ILE A 92 -13.94 2.48 10.67
C ILE A 92 -13.59 3.81 11.34
N ARG A 93 -12.31 4.05 11.55
CA ARG A 93 -11.84 5.41 11.78
C ARG A 93 -11.73 6.05 10.41
N LEU A 94 -12.73 6.86 10.04
CA LEU A 94 -12.64 7.76 8.89
C LEU A 94 -11.47 8.71 9.15
N ILE A 95 -10.29 8.34 8.67
CA ILE A 95 -9.19 9.28 8.54
C ILE A 95 -9.57 10.11 7.31
N PHE A 96 -10.16 11.27 7.55
CA PHE A 96 -10.04 12.38 6.60
C PHE A 96 -8.54 12.59 6.40
N PHE A 97 -8.00 12.02 5.33
CA PHE A 97 -6.60 12.19 4.95
C PHE A 97 -6.44 13.61 4.42
N PHE A 98 -6.40 14.58 5.34
CA PHE A 98 -5.78 15.86 5.07
C PHE A 98 -4.26 15.63 5.00
N CYS A 99 -3.80 15.25 3.81
CA CYS A 99 -2.40 15.43 3.42
C CYS A 99 -2.43 16.20 2.09
N PHE A 100 -2.75 17.49 2.19
CA PHE A 100 -2.62 18.44 1.09
C PHE A 100 -1.12 18.67 0.86
N GLU A 101 -0.65 18.25 -0.33
CA GLU A 101 0.34 18.89 -1.23
C GLU A 101 1.19 17.88 -2.03
N LYS A 102 1.27 16.60 -1.65
CA LYS A 102 2.16 15.63 -2.35
C LYS A 102 1.55 14.29 -2.75
N ILE A 103 0.23 14.17 -2.72
CA ILE A 103 -0.48 12.93 -3.07
C ILE A 103 -1.22 13.14 -4.41
N ILE A 104 -0.90 12.34 -5.42
CA ILE A 104 -1.63 12.34 -6.70
C ILE A 104 -2.54 11.10 -6.73
N PHE A 105 -3.83 11.32 -6.92
CA PHE A 105 -4.81 10.26 -7.11
C PHE A 105 -4.95 9.96 -8.61
N PHE A 106 -4.82 8.69 -8.99
CA PHE A 106 -5.07 8.24 -10.35
C PHE A 106 -6.07 7.09 -10.33
N GLN A 107 -7.25 7.30 -10.92
CA GLN A 107 -8.30 6.27 -10.96
C GLN A 107 -8.25 5.53 -12.30
N VAL A 108 -7.97 4.23 -12.26
CA VAL A 108 -8.02 3.34 -13.44
C VAL A 108 -9.08 2.29 -13.20
N ARG A 109 -10.16 2.32 -13.99
CA ARG A 109 -11.23 1.30 -14.05
C ARG A 109 -11.61 0.68 -12.69
N GLU A 110 -12.01 1.53 -11.76
CA GLU A 110 -12.46 1.22 -10.38
C GLU A 110 -11.37 0.98 -9.31
N GLN A 111 -10.08 0.96 -9.68
CA GLN A 111 -8.99 0.98 -8.71
C GLN A 111 -8.41 2.39 -8.58
N MET A 112 -8.38 2.90 -7.35
CA MET A 112 -7.74 4.17 -7.04
C MET A 112 -6.27 3.88 -6.70
N VAL A 113 -5.37 4.34 -7.56
CA VAL A 113 -3.93 4.28 -7.36
C VAL A 113 -3.49 5.60 -6.75
N ILE A 114 -2.89 5.55 -5.55
CA ILE A 114 -2.29 6.73 -4.94
C ILE A 114 -0.79 6.77 -5.23
N ILE A 115 -0.33 7.85 -5.87
CA ILE A 115 1.10 8.16 -6.00
C ILE A 115 1.54 8.92 -4.75
N ILE A 116 2.46 8.34 -3.99
CA ILE A 116 3.10 9.02 -2.86
C ILE A 116 4.35 9.72 -3.38
N MET A 117 4.32 11.05 -3.48
CA MET A 117 5.53 11.84 -3.69
C MET A 117 6.06 12.21 -2.29
N ALA A 118 7.11 11.56 -1.80
CA ALA A 118 7.73 11.91 -0.51
C ALA A 118 8.58 13.19 -0.61
#